data_AF-A0A972ZLF7-F1
#
_entry.id   AF-A0A972ZLF7-F1
#
_cell.length_a   1.000
_cell.length_b   1.000
_cell.length_c   1.000
_cell.angle_alpha   90.00
_cell.angle_beta   90.00
_cell.angle_gamma   90.00
#
_symmetry.space_group_name_H-M   'P 1'
#
loop_
_entity.id
_entity.type
_entity.pdbx_description
1 polymer ?
#
loop_
_entity_poly.entity_id
_entity_poly.type
_entity_poly.pdbx_seq_one_letter_code
_entity_poly.pdbx_strand_id
1 'polypeptide(L)'
;MKLDIFNHVFPVPFFERMQEVLTDTGPIKRWLNIPVLYDMDARMRMLDQFGDDYQQIISLSAPTIEYLAGPEESPALARLANDGMADICKAHPDRF
;
A
#
# COMPACT_ATOMS: atom_id res chain seq x y z
N MET A 1 -11.20 20.25 -5.62
CA MET A 1 -10.19 19.19 -5.65
C MET A 1 -9.32 19.33 -4.41
N LYS A 2 -9.33 18.32 -3.54
CA LYS A 2 -8.47 18.21 -2.36
C LYS A 2 -7.50 17.05 -2.61
N LEU A 3 -6.20 17.32 -2.52
CA LEU A 3 -5.16 16.32 -2.78
C LEU A 3 -4.41 16.01 -1.49
N ASP A 4 -4.55 14.77 -1.00
CA ASP A 4 -3.77 14.24 0.11
C ASP A 4 -2.52 13.55 -0.42
N ILE A 5 -1.38 14.14 -0.12
CA ILE A 5 -0.07 13.73 -0.66
C ILE A 5 0.74 12.85 0.30
N PHE A 6 0.19 12.51 1.47
CA PHE A 6 0.94 11.77 2.48
C PHE A 6 0.07 10.73 3.19
N ASN A 7 -0.32 9.72 2.43
CA ASN A 7 -1.05 8.54 2.89
C ASN A 7 -0.34 7.26 2.46
N HIS A 8 -0.72 6.15 3.07
CA HIS A 8 0.00 4.89 2.95
C HIS A 8 -0.92 3.76 2.49
N VAL A 9 -0.41 2.88 1.63
CA VAL A 9 -1.07 1.66 1.15
C VAL A 9 -0.12 0.45 1.21
N PHE A 10 -0.71 -0.74 1.16
CA PHE A 10 -0.06 -2.03 0.97
C PHE A 10 -0.72 -2.71 -0.24
N PRO A 11 -0.08 -2.71 -1.42
CA PRO A 11 -0.58 -3.48 -2.55
C PRO A 11 -0.63 -4.96 -2.19
N VAL A 12 -1.76 -5.63 -2.47
CA VAL A 12 -1.99 -7.03 -2.07
C VAL A 12 -0.86 -7.97 -2.52
N PRO A 13 -0.37 -7.93 -3.78
CA PRO A 13 0.73 -8.82 -4.20
C PRO A 13 2.01 -8.62 -3.38
N PHE A 14 2.34 -7.37 -3.06
CA PHE A 14 3.49 -7.05 -2.20
C PHE A 14 3.26 -7.55 -0.78
N PHE A 15 2.05 -7.39 -0.25
CA PHE A 15 1.69 -7.82 1.10
C PHE A 15 1.77 -9.34 1.28
N GLU A 16 1.29 -10.10 0.30
CA GLU A 16 1.40 -11.57 0.28
C GLU A 16 2.86 -12.01 0.23
N ARG A 17 3.65 -11.47 -0.70
CA ARG A 17 5.07 -11.80 -0.82
C ARG A 17 5.85 -11.46 0.45
N MET A 18 5.52 -10.33 1.09
CA MET A 18 6.12 -9.92 2.34
C MET A 18 5.90 -10.97 3.45
N GLN A 19 4.69 -11.52 3.58
CA GLN A 19 4.37 -12.55 4.59
C GLN A 19 5.24 -13.80 4.46
N GLU A 20 5.69 -14.15 3.26
CA GLU A 20 6.57 -15.30 3.01
C GLU A 20 8.03 -15.05 3.41
N VAL A 21 8.50 -13.81 3.29
CA VAL A 21 9.91 -13.43 3.50
C VAL A 21 10.21 -13.11 4.97
N LEU A 22 9.19 -12.76 5.73
CA LEU A 22 9.38 -12.28 7.09
C LEU A 22 9.60 -13.39 8.11
N THR A 23 10.72 -13.28 8.79
CA THR A 23 11.06 -14.06 9.97
C THR A 23 10.53 -13.45 11.27
N ASP A 24 10.32 -12.14 11.33
CA ASP A 24 9.64 -11.45 12.46
C ASP A 24 8.38 -10.71 11.99
N THR A 25 7.23 -11.20 12.44
CA THR A 25 5.91 -10.66 12.09
C THR A 25 5.47 -9.51 13.01
N GLY A 26 6.24 -9.19 14.06
CA GLY A 26 5.93 -8.16 15.05
C GLY A 26 5.53 -6.81 14.45
N PRO A 27 6.33 -6.23 13.53
CA PRO A 27 6.01 -4.96 12.88
C PRO A 27 4.71 -4.97 12.05
N ILE A 28 4.32 -6.12 11.51
CA ILE A 28 3.24 -6.24 10.51
C ILE A 28 1.90 -6.59 11.13
N LYS A 29 1.92 -7.21 12.31
CA LYS A 29 0.71 -7.49 13.09
C LYS A 29 -0.15 -6.26 13.29
N ARG A 30 0.44 -5.06 13.42
CA ARG A 30 -0.34 -3.83 13.55
C ARG A 30 -1.08 -3.47 12.26
N TRP A 31 -0.46 -3.61 11.09
CA TRP A 31 -1.07 -3.24 9.82
C TRP A 31 -2.16 -4.20 9.37
N LEU A 32 -2.05 -5.49 9.72
CA LEU A 32 -3.13 -6.47 9.52
C LEU A 32 -4.46 -6.03 10.12
N ASN A 33 -4.43 -5.23 11.19
CA ASN A 33 -5.61 -4.71 11.88
C ASN A 33 -6.13 -3.37 11.31
N ILE A 34 -5.56 -2.87 10.22
CA ILE A 34 -5.98 -1.61 9.58
C ILE A 34 -6.39 -1.93 8.13
N PRO A 35 -7.65 -2.36 7.91
CA PRO A 35 -8.10 -2.86 6.61
C PRO A 35 -7.86 -1.89 5.47
N VAL A 36 -8.09 -0.59 5.70
CA VAL A 36 -7.93 0.42 4.65
C VAL A 36 -6.55 0.44 4.01
N LEU A 37 -5.50 -0.04 4.70
CA LEU A 37 -4.15 -0.11 4.12
C LEU A 37 -4.06 -1.08 2.93
N TYR A 38 -4.78 -2.20 2.93
CA TYR A 38 -4.64 -3.27 1.93
C TYR A 38 -5.96 -3.65 1.23
N ASP A 39 -7.10 -3.38 1.84
CA ASP A 39 -8.45 -3.57 1.28
C ASP A 39 -8.91 -2.28 0.60
N MET A 40 -8.89 -2.29 -0.75
CA MET A 40 -9.29 -1.14 -1.55
C MET A 40 -10.79 -0.82 -1.44
N ASP A 41 -11.66 -1.81 -1.21
CA ASP A 41 -13.09 -1.56 -1.01
C ASP A 41 -13.33 -0.82 0.31
N ALA A 42 -12.63 -1.24 1.37
CA ALA A 42 -12.65 -0.52 2.65
C ALA A 42 -12.09 0.89 2.51
N ARG A 43 -11.01 1.05 1.74
CA ARG A 43 -10.40 2.36 1.47
C ARG A 43 -11.34 3.27 0.70
N MET A 44 -12.01 2.80 -0.36
CA MET A 44 -12.97 3.61 -1.12
C MET A 44 -14.09 4.14 -0.23
N ARG A 45 -14.72 3.27 0.57
CA ARG A 45 -15.75 3.69 1.55
C ARG A 45 -15.25 4.74 2.55
N MET A 46 -13.96 4.71 2.88
CA MET A 46 -13.34 5.74 3.72
C MET A 46 -13.20 7.05 2.95
N LEU A 47 -12.65 7.07 1.73
CA LEU A 47 -12.47 8.35 1.02
C LEU A 47 -13.81 8.98 0.59
N ASP A 48 -14.88 8.19 0.40
CA ASP A 48 -16.23 8.70 0.11
C ASP A 48 -16.73 9.67 1.20
N GLN A 49 -16.24 9.53 2.44
CA GLN A 49 -16.59 10.41 3.56
C GLN A 49 -15.95 11.80 3.45
N PHE A 50 -14.97 11.98 2.56
CA PHE A 50 -14.26 13.25 2.35
C PHE A 50 -14.75 14.02 1.11
N GLY A 51 -15.72 13.45 0.38
CA GLY A 51 -16.37 14.01 -0.81
C GLY A 51 -15.74 13.56 -2.13
N ASP A 52 -16.51 13.73 -3.21
CA ASP A 52 -16.18 13.22 -4.55
C ASP A 52 -14.93 13.85 -5.20
N ASP A 53 -14.47 14.99 -4.68
CA ASP A 53 -13.31 15.73 -5.21
C ASP A 53 -12.00 15.47 -4.45
N TYR A 54 -11.98 14.47 -3.57
CA TYR A 54 -10.82 14.09 -2.75
C TYR A 54 -9.99 12.98 -3.42
N GLN A 55 -8.72 13.27 -3.64
CA GLN A 55 -7.76 12.37 -4.29
C GLN A 55 -6.51 12.18 -3.43
N GLN A 56 -5.81 11.07 -3.65
CA GLN A 56 -4.64 10.67 -2.87
C GLN A 56 -3.43 10.37 -3.76
N ILE A 57 -2.29 11.02 -3.52
CA ILE A 57 -1.01 10.51 -4.01
C ILE A 57 -0.55 9.43 -3.03
N ILE A 58 -0.64 8.18 -3.45
CA ILE A 58 -0.35 7.04 -2.58
C ILE A 58 1.15 6.80 -2.42
N SER A 59 1.56 6.41 -1.21
CA SER A 59 2.92 5.95 -0.92
C SER A 59 2.89 4.58 -0.24
N LEU A 60 3.98 3.82 -0.36
CA LEU A 60 4.08 2.51 0.27
C LEU A 60 4.17 2.68 1.79
N SER A 61 3.37 1.90 2.53
CA SER A 61 3.49 1.84 3.98
C SER A 61 4.86 1.31 4.41
N ALA A 62 5.33 1.76 5.58
CA ALA A 62 6.40 1.09 6.30
C ALA A 62 6.08 -0.40 6.47
N PRO A 63 7.08 -1.28 6.60
CA PRO A 63 8.50 -0.98 6.79
C PRO A 63 9.15 -0.74 5.43
N THR A 64 10.34 -0.12 5.43
CA THR A 64 11.05 0.08 4.17
C THR A 64 11.52 -1.25 3.59
N ILE A 65 11.65 -1.31 2.27
CA ILE A 65 11.87 -2.58 1.56
C ILE A 65 13.22 -3.20 1.92
N GLU A 66 14.23 -2.36 2.15
CA GLU A 66 15.56 -2.74 2.60
C GLU A 66 15.60 -3.29 4.05
N TYR A 67 14.56 -3.03 4.85
CA TYR A 67 14.38 -3.69 6.14
C TYR A 67 13.83 -5.11 5.98
N LEU A 68 13.04 -5.34 4.92
CA LEU A 68 12.37 -6.62 4.67
C LEU A 68 13.28 -7.64 3.98
N ALA A 69 14.18 -7.20 3.11
CA ALA A 69 15.00 -8.10 2.32
C ALA A 69 16.37 -7.52 1.97
N GLY A 70 17.33 -8.42 1.74
CA GLY A 70 18.69 -8.07 1.34
C GLY A 70 18.81 -7.49 -0.08
N PRO A 71 20.02 -7.09 -0.51
CA PRO A 71 20.24 -6.44 -1.80
C PRO A 71 19.85 -7.28 -3.02
N GLU A 72 19.85 -8.62 -2.90
CA GLU A 72 19.48 -9.52 -3.99
C GLU A 72 17.95 -9.61 -4.20
N GLU A 73 17.16 -9.42 -3.15
CA GLU A 73 15.70 -9.64 -3.18
C GLU A 73 14.90 -8.33 -3.14
N SER A 74 15.43 -7.30 -2.47
CA SER A 74 14.77 -5.99 -2.33
C SER A 74 14.40 -5.31 -3.66
N PRO A 75 15.17 -5.42 -4.77
CA PRO A 75 14.75 -4.82 -6.05
C PRO A 75 13.49 -5.47 -6.62
N ALA A 76 13.32 -6.78 -6.46
CA ALA A 76 12.14 -7.50 -6.91
C ALA A 76 10.90 -7.13 -6.07
N LEU A 77 11.08 -6.99 -4.75
CA LEU A 77 10.02 -6.49 -3.86
C LEU A 77 9.62 -5.05 -4.20
N ALA A 78 10.59 -4.17 -4.47
CA ALA A 78 10.34 -2.80 -4.88
C ALA A 78 9.56 -2.72 -6.20
N ARG A 79 9.91 -3.55 -7.17
CA ARG A 79 9.14 -3.66 -8.41
C ARG A 79 7.69 -4.08 -8.14
N LEU A 80 7.50 -5.12 -7.33
CA LEU A 80 6.17 -5.63 -6.99
C LEU A 80 5.30 -4.57 -6.27
N ALA A 81 5.90 -3.81 -5.35
CA ALA A 81 5.23 -2.69 -4.68
C ALA A 81 4.84 -1.58 -5.67
N ASN A 82 5.78 -1.17 -6.53
CA ASN A 82 5.56 -0.09 -7.49
C ASN A 82 4.51 -0.47 -8.53
N ASP A 83 4.59 -1.67 -9.10
CA ASP A 83 3.63 -2.18 -10.08
C ASP A 83 2.24 -2.31 -9.44
N GLY A 84 2.15 -2.81 -8.21
CA GLY A 84 0.90 -2.89 -7.47
C GLY A 84 0.26 -1.53 -7.15
N MET A 85 1.06 -0.52 -6.76
CA MET A 85 0.55 0.85 -6.60
C MET A 85 0.10 1.45 -7.94
N ALA A 86 0.84 1.21 -9.02
CA ALA A 86 0.45 1.65 -10.35
C ALA A 86 -0.88 1.04 -10.80
N ASP A 87 -1.13 -0.23 -10.47
CA ASP A 87 -2.39 -0.91 -10.80
C ASP A 87 -3.57 -0.36 -9.97
N ILE A 88 -3.34 0.00 -8.70
CA ILE A 88 -4.33 0.72 -7.88
C ILE A 88 -4.72 2.05 -8.53
N CYS A 89 -3.74 2.86 -8.96
CA CYS A 89 -4.00 4.12 -9.65
C CYS A 89 -4.77 3.91 -10.96
N LYS A 90 -4.40 2.93 -11.78
CA LYS A 90 -5.10 2.62 -13.04
C LYS A 90 -6.55 2.18 -12.81
N ALA A 91 -6.81 1.44 -11.74
CA ALA A 91 -8.14 0.93 -11.41
C ALA A 91 -9.06 2.05 -10.88
N HIS A 92 -8.50 3.09 -10.25
CA HIS A 92 -9.27 4.19 -9.64
C HIS A 92 -8.67 5.57 -9.98
N PRO A 93 -8.60 5.97 -11.26
CA PRO A 93 -7.91 7.19 -11.71
C PRO A 93 -8.55 8.48 -11.19
N ASP A 94 -9.82 8.43 -10.80
CA ASP A 94 -10.52 9.57 -10.20
C ASP A 94 -10.22 9.72 -8.70
N ARG A 95 -9.47 8.79 -8.09
CA ARG A 95 -9.18 8.75 -6.65
C ARG A 95 -7.69 8.79 -6.32
N PHE A 96 -6.83 8.35 -7.25
CA PHE A 96 -5.38 8.23 -7.04
C PHE A 96 -4.56 8.69 -8.24
#